data_AF-A0A957K7K1-F1
#
_entry.id   AF-A0A957K7K1-F1
#
_cell.length_a   1.000
_cell.length_b   1.000
_cell.length_c   1.000
_cell.angle_alpha   90.00
_cell.angle_beta   90.00
_cell.angle_gamma   90.00
#
_symmetry.space_group_name_H-M   'P 1'
#
loop_
_entity.id
_entity.type
_entity.pdbx_description
1 polymer ?
#
loop_
_entity_poly.entity_id
_entity_poly.type
_entity_poly.pdbx_seq_one_letter_code
_entity_poly.pdbx_strand_id
1 'polypeptide(L)'
;MPVDEIALNFTPSSLMVLNIILAIVMFGVALDLKTGDFRAVLDLPRSAIVGLTSQFLILPALTFLLSLLVAPTPSMALGMILVAACPGGNMSNFYTHLGKGNTPLSISMSAVSTAAAIFMTPLNLAFW
;
A
#
# COMPACT_ATOMS: atom_id res chain seq x y z
N MET A 1 0.23 -28.52 10.02
CA MET A 1 -0.63 -28.19 8.86
C MET A 1 0.12 -27.15 8.04
N PRO A 2 0.37 -27.40 6.75
CA PRO A 2 0.80 -26.37 5.82
C PRO A 2 -0.21 -25.22 5.86
N VAL A 3 0.27 -23.98 5.82
CA VAL A 3 -0.60 -22.79 5.88
C VAL A 3 -1.63 -22.79 4.74
N ASP A 4 -1.29 -23.43 3.62
CA ASP A 4 -2.10 -23.55 2.42
C ASP A 4 -3.31 -24.48 2.59
N GLU A 5 -3.32 -25.33 3.63
CA GLU A 5 -4.42 -26.23 3.93
C GLU A 5 -5.47 -25.61 4.88
N ILE A 6 -5.23 -24.38 5.37
CA ILE A 6 -6.16 -23.68 6.25
C ILE A 6 -7.34 -23.16 5.42
N ALA A 7 -8.46 -23.88 5.47
CA ALA A 7 -9.70 -23.44 4.86
C ALA A 7 -10.38 -22.37 5.72
N LEU A 8 -10.27 -21.11 5.30
CA LEU A 8 -11.05 -20.01 5.88
C LEU A 8 -12.50 -20.08 5.37
N ASN A 9 -13.45 -20.31 6.27
CA ASN A 9 -14.87 -20.34 5.95
C ASN A 9 -15.44 -18.92 5.84
N PHE A 10 -15.39 -18.34 4.66
CA PHE A 10 -16.03 -17.05 4.37
C PHE A 10 -17.53 -17.26 4.08
N THR A 11 -18.37 -17.10 5.10
CA THR A 11 -19.83 -17.07 4.89
C THR A 11 -20.24 -15.79 4.14
N PRO A 12 -21.31 -15.80 3.33
CA PRO A 12 -21.77 -14.60 2.61
C PRO A 12 -22.02 -13.39 3.52
N SER A 13 -22.48 -13.63 4.75
CA SER A 13 -22.64 -12.61 5.78
C SER A 13 -21.29 -12.01 6.23
N SER A 14 -20.25 -12.83 6.41
CA SER A 14 -18.91 -12.33 6.75
C SER A 14 -18.29 -11.46 5.65
N LEU A 15 -18.48 -11.83 4.37
CA LEU A 15 -18.01 -11.05 3.23
C LEU A 15 -18.73 -9.70 3.14
N MET A 16 -20.04 -9.67 3.41
CA MET A 16 -20.80 -8.42 3.44
C MET A 16 -20.29 -7.48 4.54
N VAL A 17 -20.05 -8.01 5.75
CA VAL A 17 -19.49 -7.23 6.86
C VAL A 17 -18.09 -6.71 6.51
N LEU A 18 -17.24 -7.55 5.93
CA LEU A 18 -15.90 -7.15 5.49
C LEU A 18 -15.94 -6.00 4.48
N ASN A 19 -16.80 -6.11 3.46
CA ASN A 19 -16.96 -5.08 2.44
C ASN A 19 -17.46 -3.76 3.02
N ILE A 20 -18.39 -3.81 3.99
CA ILE A 20 -18.87 -2.61 4.69
C ILE A 20 -17.73 -1.96 5.49
N ILE A 21 -16.95 -2.75 6.20
CA ILE A 21 -15.78 -2.25 6.96
C ILE A 21 -14.78 -1.60 6.01
N LEU A 22 -14.43 -2.26 4.91
CA LEU A 22 -13.52 -1.72 3.90
C LEU A 22 -14.07 -0.43 3.29
N ALA A 23 -15.36 -0.35 3.00
CA ALA A 23 -15.99 0.86 2.50
C ALA A 23 -15.89 2.02 3.49
N ILE A 24 -16.14 1.78 4.77
CA ILE A 24 -16.02 2.80 5.83
C ILE A 24 -14.55 3.25 5.97
N VAL A 25 -13.60 2.31 5.97
CA VAL A 25 -12.16 2.64 6.08
C VAL A 25 -11.70 3.46 4.88
N MET A 26 -12.05 3.05 3.66
CA MET A 26 -11.70 3.79 2.44
C MET A 26 -12.39 5.16 2.39
N PHE A 27 -13.62 5.27 2.87
CA PHE A 27 -14.31 6.55 3.01
C PHE A 27 -13.61 7.47 4.03
N GLY A 28 -13.14 6.93 5.16
CA GLY A 28 -12.31 7.67 6.12
C GLY A 28 -11.04 8.22 5.49
N VAL A 29 -10.33 7.40 4.70
CA VAL A 29 -9.16 7.83 3.92
C VAL A 29 -9.54 8.95 2.93
N ALA A 30 -10.71 8.84 2.29
CA ALA A 30 -11.19 9.86 1.36
C ALA A 30 -11.53 11.20 2.04
N LEU A 31 -12.01 11.21 3.28
CA LEU A 31 -12.31 12.43 4.04
C LEU A 31 -11.05 13.18 4.49
N ASP A 32 -9.95 12.47 4.72
CA ASP A 32 -8.67 13.08 5.09
C ASP A 32 -7.94 13.71 3.89
N LEU A 33 -8.30 13.34 2.65
CA LEU A 33 -7.70 13.85 1.43
C LEU A 33 -8.11 15.31 1.16
N LYS A 34 -7.15 16.24 1.17
CA LYS A 34 -7.38 17.62 0.76
C LYS A 34 -6.81 17.86 -0.63
N THR A 35 -7.47 18.71 -1.41
CA THR A 35 -6.97 19.14 -2.73
C THR A 35 -5.59 19.80 -2.65
N GLY A 36 -5.30 20.48 -1.53
CA GLY A 36 -3.99 21.07 -1.25
C GLY A 36 -2.87 20.04 -1.10
N ASP A 37 -3.16 18.80 -0.68
CA ASP A 37 -2.16 17.76 -0.49
C ASP A 37 -1.56 17.33 -1.83
N PHE A 38 -2.33 17.37 -2.93
CA PHE A 38 -1.80 17.08 -4.26
C PHE A 38 -0.83 18.16 -4.77
N ARG A 39 -0.88 19.38 -4.21
CA ARG A 39 -0.05 20.50 -4.65
C ARG A 39 1.41 20.38 -4.17
N ALA A 40 1.63 19.91 -2.95
CA ALA A 40 2.99 19.78 -2.40
C ALA A 40 3.86 18.75 -3.15
N VAL A 41 3.26 17.76 -3.83
CA VAL A 41 3.98 16.87 -4.76
C VAL A 41 4.52 17.64 -5.98
N LEU A 42 3.79 18.64 -6.47
CA LEU A 42 4.20 19.48 -7.60
C LEU A 42 5.31 20.46 -7.19
N ASP A 43 5.34 20.89 -5.93
CA ASP A 43 6.36 21.78 -5.40
C ASP A 43 7.71 21.06 -5.17
N LEU A 44 7.66 19.75 -4.88
CA LEU A 44 8.85 18.91 -4.60
C LEU A 44 8.87 17.63 -5.48
N PRO A 45 8.90 17.75 -6.81
CA PRO A 45 8.68 16.63 -7.73
C PRO A 45 9.79 15.58 -7.64
N ARG A 46 11.04 15.99 -7.39
CA ARG A 46 12.16 15.05 -7.24
C ARG A 46 11.95 14.09 -6.08
N SER A 47 11.54 14.62 -4.92
CA SER A 47 11.28 13.82 -3.73
C SER A 47 10.08 12.91 -3.91
N ALA A 48 9.01 13.41 -4.55
CA ALA A 48 7.83 12.61 -4.84
C ALA A 48 8.12 11.46 -5.82
N ILE A 49 8.91 11.69 -6.88
CA ILE A 49 9.31 10.64 -7.83
C ILE A 49 10.11 9.55 -7.11
N VAL A 50 11.14 9.93 -6.34
CA VAL A 50 11.94 8.98 -5.57
C VAL A 50 11.04 8.17 -4.62
N GLY A 51 10.11 8.84 -3.94
CA GLY A 51 9.14 8.21 -3.06
C GLY A 51 8.25 7.19 -3.76
N LEU A 52 7.58 7.59 -4.85
CA LEU A 52 6.66 6.71 -5.59
C LEU A 52 7.39 5.55 -6.27
N THR A 53 8.58 5.78 -6.83
CA THR A 53 9.42 4.71 -7.39
C THR A 53 9.87 3.76 -6.29
N SER A 54 10.21 4.26 -5.10
CA SER A 54 10.58 3.38 -3.98
C SER A 54 9.41 2.52 -3.51
N GLN A 55 8.19 3.10 -3.45
CA GLN A 55 6.98 2.42 -3.00
C GLN A 55 6.51 1.35 -3.99
N PHE A 56 6.41 1.68 -5.28
CA PHE A 56 5.76 0.81 -6.28
C PHE A 56 6.71 0.02 -7.16
N LEU A 57 8.03 0.21 -7.05
CA LEU A 57 9.00 -0.57 -7.82
C LEU A 57 10.03 -1.22 -6.89
N ILE A 58 10.72 -0.41 -6.09
CA ILE A 58 11.83 -0.93 -5.26
C ILE A 58 11.31 -1.88 -4.18
N LEU A 59 10.24 -1.51 -3.46
CA LEU A 59 9.71 -2.34 -2.39
C LEU A 59 9.14 -3.69 -2.89
N PRO A 60 8.32 -3.75 -3.95
CA PRO A 60 7.93 -5.01 -4.59
C PRO A 60 9.13 -5.83 -5.08
N ALA A 61 10.12 -5.19 -5.74
CA ALA A 61 11.33 -5.87 -6.21
C ALA A 61 12.11 -6.52 -5.06
N LEU A 62 12.30 -5.79 -3.96
CA LEU A 62 12.98 -6.31 -2.77
C LEU A 62 12.19 -7.44 -2.14
N THR A 63 10.86 -7.33 -2.08
CA THR A 63 9.99 -8.39 -1.56
C THR A 63 10.07 -9.66 -2.40
N PHE A 64 10.11 -9.52 -3.73
CA PHE A 64 10.33 -10.64 -4.64
C PHE A 64 11.72 -11.27 -4.45
N LEU A 65 12.79 -10.47 -4.37
CA LEU A 65 14.12 -11.01 -4.09
C LEU A 65 14.19 -11.72 -2.73
N LEU A 66 13.54 -11.17 -1.70
CA LEU A 66 13.44 -11.80 -0.39
C LEU A 66 12.65 -13.11 -0.44
N SER A 67 11.58 -13.20 -1.24
CA SER A 67 10.81 -14.44 -1.38
C SER A 67 11.65 -15.54 -2.05
N LEU A 68 12.55 -15.20 -2.98
CA LEU A 68 13.49 -16.16 -3.56
C LEU A 68 14.55 -16.65 -2.55
N LEU A 69 15.02 -15.78 -1.66
CA LEU A 69 16.04 -16.13 -0.66
C LEU A 69 15.46 -16.93 0.51
N VAL A 70 14.27 -16.57 0.98
CA VAL A 70 13.61 -17.20 2.13
C VAL A 70 12.84 -18.46 1.71
N ALA A 71 12.43 -18.55 0.44
CA ALA A 71 11.63 -19.64 -0.13
C ALA A 71 10.38 -19.99 0.71
N PRO A 72 9.49 -19.03 1.01
CA PRO A 72 8.24 -19.31 1.71
C PRO A 72 7.28 -20.09 0.82
N THR A 73 6.17 -20.57 1.40
CA THR A 73 5.12 -21.21 0.60
C THR A 73 4.56 -20.24 -0.45
N PRO A 74 4.11 -20.73 -1.62
CA PRO A 74 3.64 -19.87 -2.70
C PRO A 74 2.52 -18.90 -2.27
N SER A 75 1.62 -19.34 -1.38
CA SER A 75 0.55 -18.48 -0.85
C SER A 75 1.08 -17.29 -0.04
N MET A 76 2.12 -17.52 0.78
CA MET A 76 2.78 -16.49 1.56
C MET A 76 3.57 -15.55 0.66
N ALA A 77 4.29 -16.07 -0.34
CA ALA A 77 4.99 -15.25 -1.33
C ALA A 77 4.03 -14.27 -2.04
N LEU A 78 2.88 -14.79 -2.50
CA LEU A 78 1.83 -13.97 -3.11
C LEU A 78 1.29 -12.90 -2.14
N GLY A 79 1.03 -13.28 -0.88
CA GLY A 79 0.58 -12.36 0.16
C GLY A 79 1.59 -11.25 0.45
N MET A 80 2.88 -11.56 0.49
CA MET A 80 3.94 -10.57 0.70
C MET A 80 4.02 -9.57 -0.46
N ILE A 81 3.98 -10.05 -1.72
CA ILE A 81 4.00 -9.18 -2.91
C ILE A 81 2.75 -8.30 -2.93
N LEU A 82 1.58 -8.84 -2.57
CA LEU A 82 0.33 -8.07 -2.48
C LEU A 82 0.43 -6.94 -1.46
N VAL A 83 1.01 -7.21 -0.29
CA VAL A 83 1.26 -6.18 0.74
C VAL A 83 2.27 -5.14 0.24
N ALA A 84 3.34 -5.55 -0.43
CA ALA A 84 4.35 -4.65 -0.97
C ALA A 84 3.82 -3.75 -2.10
N ALA A 85 2.88 -4.25 -2.90
CA ALA A 85 2.25 -3.52 -4.00
C ALA A 85 1.21 -2.49 -3.53
N CYS A 86 0.75 -2.56 -2.28
CA CYS A 86 -0.21 -1.62 -1.74
C CYS A 86 0.40 -0.22 -1.51
N PRO A 87 -0.41 0.85 -1.59
CA PRO A 87 0.04 2.20 -1.29
C PRO A 87 0.35 2.38 0.20
N GLY A 88 1.08 3.45 0.51
CA GLY A 88 1.38 3.85 1.89
C GLY A 88 0.13 4.31 2.64
N GLY A 89 0.09 4.06 3.96
CA GLY A 89 -1.02 4.46 4.83
C GLY A 89 -0.69 5.62 5.78
N ASN A 90 -1.70 6.12 6.50
CA ASN A 90 -1.61 7.32 7.35
C ASN A 90 -0.62 7.20 8.52
N MET A 91 -0.26 5.99 8.95
CA MET A 91 0.78 5.77 9.96
C MET A 91 2.15 6.32 9.54
N SER A 92 2.45 6.30 8.24
CA SER A 92 3.69 6.87 7.69
C SER A 92 3.81 8.38 7.93
N ASN A 93 2.67 9.11 7.91
CA ASN A 93 2.63 10.54 8.17
C ASN A 93 2.99 10.85 9.62
N PHE A 94 2.46 10.03 10.55
CA PHE A 94 2.78 10.14 11.97
C PHE A 94 4.27 9.89 12.25
N TYR A 95 4.84 8.82 11.67
CA TYR A 95 6.26 8.54 11.81
C TYR A 95 7.15 9.61 11.16
N THR A 96 6.75 10.14 10.01
CA THR A 96 7.48 11.24 9.36
C THR A 96 7.51 12.48 10.25
N HIS A 97 6.38 12.80 10.90
CA HIS A 97 6.30 13.91 11.84
C HIS A 97 7.22 13.71 13.07
N LEU A 98 7.17 12.53 13.69
CA LEU A 98 8.05 12.18 14.81
C LEU A 98 9.53 12.20 14.44
N GLY A 99 9.86 11.76 13.23
CA GLY A 99 11.20 11.81 12.66
C GLY A 99 11.67 13.20 12.23
N LYS A 100 10.86 14.26 12.47
CA LYS A 100 11.12 15.65 12.01
C LYS A 100 11.32 15.74 10.49
N GLY A 101 10.71 14.84 9.75
CA GLY A 101 10.71 14.84 8.29
C GLY A 101 9.69 15.81 7.70
N ASN A 102 9.57 15.81 6.38
CA ASN A 102 8.61 16.65 5.68
C ASN A 102 7.21 16.02 5.73
N THR A 103 6.45 16.31 6.79
CA THR A 103 5.09 15.80 6.98
C THR A 103 4.14 16.19 5.85
N PRO A 104 4.11 17.44 5.35
CA PRO A 104 3.29 17.79 4.18
C PRO A 104 3.57 16.90 2.98
N LEU A 105 4.85 16.67 2.64
CA LEU A 105 5.22 15.80 1.54
C LEU A 105 4.78 14.34 1.76
N SER A 106 4.87 13.82 2.99
CA SER A 106 4.40 12.46 3.31
C SER A 106 2.89 12.30 3.11
N ILE A 107 2.11 13.31 3.54
CA ILE A 107 0.65 13.32 3.36
C ILE A 107 0.33 13.35 1.85
N SER A 108 0.97 14.25 1.11
CA SER A 108 0.86 14.36 -0.35
C SER A 108 1.22 13.07 -1.08
N MET A 109 2.29 12.40 -0.67
CA MET A 109 2.71 11.12 -1.25
C MET A 109 1.69 10.02 -0.95
N SER A 110 1.16 9.95 0.28
CA SER A 110 0.12 8.98 0.64
C SER A 110 -1.11 9.18 -0.24
N ALA A 111 -1.53 10.43 -0.45
CA ALA A 111 -2.64 10.79 -1.33
C ALA A 111 -2.43 10.34 -2.78
N VAL A 112 -1.29 10.71 -3.37
CA VAL A 112 -0.96 10.36 -4.75
C VAL A 112 -0.80 8.86 -4.92
N SER A 113 -0.17 8.18 -3.96
CA SER A 113 0.00 6.73 -4.00
C SER A 113 -1.32 5.99 -3.89
N THR A 114 -2.26 6.45 -3.06
CA THR A 114 -3.60 5.87 -2.94
C THR A 114 -4.39 6.01 -4.24
N ALA A 115 -4.31 7.18 -4.89
CA ALA A 115 -4.91 7.36 -6.22
C ALA A 115 -4.25 6.46 -7.28
N ALA A 116 -2.91 6.34 -7.26
CA ALA A 116 -2.16 5.51 -8.20
C ALA A 116 -2.38 4.00 -7.98
N ALA A 117 -2.72 3.57 -6.77
CA ALA A 117 -2.91 2.17 -6.39
C ALA A 117 -3.97 1.44 -7.23
N ILE A 118 -4.98 2.16 -7.72
CA ILE A 118 -6.02 1.61 -8.62
C ILE A 118 -5.38 0.89 -9.81
N PHE A 119 -4.27 1.43 -10.34
CA PHE A 119 -3.54 0.86 -11.47
C PHE A 119 -2.25 0.16 -11.04
N MET A 120 -1.50 0.75 -10.10
CA MET A 120 -0.18 0.26 -9.72
C MET A 120 -0.23 -1.04 -8.93
N THR A 121 -1.23 -1.25 -8.07
CA THR A 121 -1.35 -2.48 -7.29
C THR A 121 -1.60 -3.72 -8.17
N PRO A 122 -2.61 -3.74 -9.07
CA PRO A 122 -2.79 -4.89 -9.96
C PRO A 122 -1.63 -5.06 -10.96
N LEU A 123 -1.02 -3.96 -11.43
CA LEU A 123 0.12 -4.04 -12.34
C LEU A 123 1.35 -4.66 -11.67
N ASN A 124 1.65 -4.27 -10.43
CA ASN A 124 2.76 -4.88 -9.67
C ASN A 124 2.50 -6.36 -9.41
N LEU A 125 1.29 -6.73 -9.00
CA LEU A 125 0.91 -8.13 -8.77
C LEU A 125 0.98 -8.99 -10.03
N ALA A 126 0.70 -8.42 -11.21
CA ALA A 126 0.80 -9.13 -12.47
C ALA A 126 2.25 -9.27 -12.97
N PHE A 127 3.14 -8.39 -12.54
CA PHE A 127 4.53 -8.32 -13.02
C PHE A 127 5.51 -9.13 -12.16
N TRP A 128 5.42 -9.03 -10.83
CA TRP A 128 6.31 -9.69 -9.86
C TRP A 128 5.80 -11.07 -9.48
#